data_AF-A0A564WAA3-F1
#
_entry.id   AF-A0A564WAA3-F1
#
_cell.length_a   1.000
_cell.length_b   1.000
_cell.length_c   1.000
_cell.angle_alpha   90.00
_cell.angle_beta   90.00
_cell.angle_gamma   90.00
#
_symmetry.space_group_name_H-M   'P 1'
#
loop_
_entity.id
_entity.type
_entity.pdbx_description
1 polymer ?
#
loop_
_entity_poly.entity_id
_entity_poly.type
_entity_poly.pdbx_seq_one_letter_code
_entity_poly.pdbx_strand_id
1 'polypeptide(L)'
;MKKVEIIERITDANGSISENILTSWEHKNQFIPEIIRFGELKIYLQERIVKKNDSDVHLSKYEYDILLFLAKSPGRIFGKEMVYDLVWNEPYSGDYNVVMRHICNIREKIEDDPGQPLYIQTVRGVGYRFNGNLGSE
;
A
#
# COMPACT_ATOMS: atom_id res chain seq x y z
N MET A 1 -7.90 21.15 12.65
CA MET A 1 -8.78 20.36 13.54
C MET A 1 -10.21 20.69 13.17
N LYS A 2 -11.10 19.70 13.07
CA LYS A 2 -12.52 19.95 12.76
C LYS A 2 -13.34 19.65 14.01
N LYS A 3 -14.17 20.60 14.42
CA LYS A 3 -15.16 20.40 15.49
C LYS A 3 -16.37 19.72 14.86
N VAL A 4 -16.84 18.64 15.46
CA VAL A 4 -18.08 17.97 15.03
C VAL A 4 -19.09 18.14 16.16
N GLU A 5 -20.30 18.57 15.80
CA GLU A 5 -21.39 18.86 16.73
C GLU A 5 -22.63 18.10 16.29
N ILE A 6 -23.35 17.51 17.24
CA ILE A 6 -24.73 17.05 17.04
C ILE A 6 -25.62 18.13 17.62
N ILE A 7 -26.47 18.70 16.76
CA ILE A 7 -27.42 19.75 17.14
C ILE A 7 -28.86 19.24 17.09
N GLU A 8 -29.66 19.62 18.07
CA GLU A 8 -31.11 19.58 17.98
C GLU A 8 -31.59 20.90 17.38
N ARG A 9 -32.32 20.83 16.27
CA ARG A 9 -32.89 22.00 15.62
C ARG A 9 -34.39 22.02 15.84
N ILE A 10 -34.87 23.02 16.58
CA ILE A 10 -36.28 23.17 16.95
C ILE A 10 -36.85 24.37 16.19
N THR A 11 -37.96 24.16 15.49
CA THR A 11 -38.74 25.24 14.86
C THR A 11 -40.01 25.46 15.65
N ASP A 12 -40.28 26.71 16.04
CA ASP A 12 -41.53 27.05 16.71
C ASP A 12 -42.69 27.27 15.71
N ALA A 13 -43.90 27.46 16.26
CA ALA A 13 -45.11 27.68 15.46
C ALA A 13 -45.07 28.96 14.60
N ASN A 14 -44.17 29.90 14.90
CA ASN A 14 -43.97 31.14 14.14
C ASN A 14 -42.86 30.99 13.09
N GLY A 15 -42.29 29.79 12.93
CA GLY A 15 -41.19 29.51 12.02
C GLY A 15 -39.81 29.93 12.54
N SER A 16 -39.69 30.37 13.80
CA SER A 16 -38.40 30.71 14.39
C SER A 16 -37.61 29.45 14.71
N ILE A 17 -36.33 29.45 14.36
CA ILE A 17 -35.43 28.29 14.53
C ILE A 17 -34.50 28.53 15.71
N SER A 18 -34.39 27.54 16.59
CA SER A 18 -33.36 27.45 17.64
C SER A 18 -32.53 26.18 17.46
N GLU A 19 -31.23 26.28 17.75
CA GLU A 19 -30.28 25.17 17.67
C GLU A 19 -29.63 24.94 19.02
N ASN A 20 -29.75 23.73 19.56
CA ASN A 20 -29.13 23.31 20.81
C ASN A 20 -28.02 22.30 20.51
N ILE A 21 -26.80 22.55 20.99
CA ILE A 21 -25.71 21.59 20.88
C ILE A 21 -25.92 20.48 21.92
N LEU A 22 -26.29 19.28 21.45
CA LEU A 22 -26.49 18.11 22.32
C LEU A 22 -25.15 17.50 22.75
N THR A 23 -24.19 17.45 21.82
CA THR A 23 -22.82 17.01 22.09
C THR A 23 -21.87 17.57 21.05
N SER A 24 -20.60 17.73 21.44
CA SER A 24 -19.53 18.11 20.53
C SER A 24 -18.26 17.35 20.86
N TRP A 25 -17.49 17.02 19.83
CA TRP A 25 -16.16 16.47 20.01
C TRP A 25 -15.19 17.09 19.01
N GLU A 26 -13.92 17.11 19.40
CA GLU A 26 -12.85 17.42 18.47
C GLU A 26 -12.58 16.18 17.61
N HIS A 27 -12.87 16.28 16.32
CA HIS A 27 -12.31 15.33 15.38
C HIS A 27 -10.85 15.69 15.21
N LYS A 28 -9.99 15.03 16.00
CA LYS A 28 -8.58 14.92 15.68
C LYS A 28 -8.55 14.26 14.32
N ASN A 29 -8.16 15.03 13.30
CA ASN A 29 -7.86 14.53 11.97
C ASN A 29 -6.55 13.74 12.10
N GLN A 30 -6.59 12.65 12.87
CA GLN A 30 -5.46 11.79 13.10
C GLN A 30 -5.36 11.00 11.81
N PHE A 31 -4.42 11.40 10.97
CA PHE A 31 -4.09 10.65 9.77
C PHE A 31 -3.61 9.27 10.25
N ILE A 32 -4.45 8.26 10.07
CA ILE A 32 -4.07 6.87 10.26
C ILE A 32 -3.50 6.45 8.91
N PRO A 33 -2.16 6.34 8.76
CA PRO A 33 -1.56 5.91 7.51
C PRO A 33 -2.12 4.54 7.12
N GLU A 34 -2.45 4.38 5.85
CA GLU A 34 -2.83 3.08 5.29
C GLU A 34 -1.54 2.31 5.03
N ILE A 35 -1.33 1.25 5.82
CA ILE A 35 -0.08 0.50 5.83
C ILE A 35 -0.37 -0.97 5.54
N ILE A 36 0.37 -1.54 4.60
CA ILE A 36 0.45 -3.00 4.40
C ILE A 36 1.67 -3.52 5.17
N ARG A 37 1.48 -4.59 5.96
CA ARG A 37 2.51 -5.17 6.82
C ARG A 37 2.70 -6.65 6.52
N PHE A 38 3.95 -7.06 6.39
CA PHE A 38 4.35 -8.46 6.22
C PHE A 38 5.68 -8.67 6.96
N GLY A 39 5.65 -9.37 8.10
CA GLY A 39 6.80 -9.43 9.01
C GLY A 39 7.39 -8.04 9.27
N GLU A 40 8.67 -7.88 8.96
CA GLU A 40 9.42 -6.64 9.17
C GLU A 40 9.22 -5.58 8.07
N LEU A 41 8.52 -5.92 6.98
CA LEU A 41 8.28 -5.03 5.86
C LEU A 41 6.98 -4.24 6.07
N LYS A 42 7.07 -2.91 5.97
CA LYS A 42 5.95 -1.97 6.08
C LYS A 42 5.89 -1.12 4.81
N ILE A 43 4.74 -1.10 4.13
CA ILE A 43 4.50 -0.29 2.93
C ILE A 43 3.44 0.75 3.26
N TYR A 44 3.83 2.03 3.25
CA TYR A 44 2.99 3.18 3.54
C TYR A 44 2.40 3.72 2.23
N LEU A 45 1.07 3.60 2.06
CA LEU A 45 0.43 3.78 0.76
C LEU A 45 0.35 5.24 0.33
N GLN A 46 0.03 6.14 1.25
CA GLN A 46 -0.12 7.56 0.92
C GLN A 46 1.23 8.25 0.75
N GLU A 47 2.22 7.90 1.57
CA GLU A 47 3.56 8.46 1.55
C GLU A 47 4.44 7.84 0.46
N ARG A 48 4.03 6.66 -0.06
CA ARG A 48 4.83 5.83 -0.97
C ARG A 48 6.21 5.51 -0.42
N ILE A 49 6.24 5.16 0.87
CA ILE A 49 7.46 4.80 1.61
C ILE A 49 7.42 3.31 1.94
N VAL A 50 8.58 2.67 1.87
CA VAL A 50 8.77 1.28 2.32
C VAL A 50 9.79 1.29 3.45
N LYS A 51 9.49 0.55 4.50
CA LYS A 51 10.42 0.30 5.61
C LYS A 51 10.65 -1.18 5.79
N LYS A 52 11.87 -1.55 6.17
CA LYS A 52 12.23 -2.89 6.62
C LYS A 52 12.98 -2.77 7.94
N ASN A 53 12.61 -3.51 8.98
CA ASN A 53 13.20 -3.39 10.31
C ASN A 53 13.21 -1.91 10.79
N ASP A 54 12.09 -1.21 10.55
CA ASP A 54 11.90 0.23 10.83
C ASP A 54 12.85 1.22 10.13
N SER A 55 13.70 0.73 9.22
CA SER A 55 14.62 1.54 8.41
C SER A 55 14.03 1.80 7.02
N ASP A 56 14.22 3.01 6.49
CA ASP A 56 13.74 3.39 5.17
C ASP A 56 14.43 2.58 4.05
N VAL A 57 13.62 2.06 3.13
CA VAL A 57 14.08 1.38 1.93
C VAL A 57 13.79 2.25 0.71
N HIS A 58 14.85 2.76 0.08
CA HIS A 58 14.71 3.61 -1.11
C HIS A 58 14.45 2.79 -2.37
N LEU A 59 13.18 2.80 -2.80
CA LEU A 59 12.73 2.24 -4.07
C LEU A 59 12.54 3.35 -5.11
N SER A 60 12.86 3.05 -6.37
CA SER A 60 12.41 3.88 -7.49
C SER A 60 10.88 3.79 -7.64
N LYS A 61 10.29 4.68 -8.45
CA LYS A 61 8.85 4.69 -8.73
C LYS A 61 8.33 3.30 -9.11
N TYR A 62 8.95 2.66 -10.10
CA TYR A 62 8.53 1.35 -10.60
C TYR A 62 8.81 0.22 -9.64
N GLU A 63 9.91 0.28 -8.88
CA GLU A 63 10.19 -0.72 -7.84
C GLU A 63 9.13 -0.70 -6.74
N TYR A 64 8.72 0.50 -6.30
CA TYR A 64 7.62 0.66 -5.36
C TYR A 64 6.30 0.13 -5.94
N ASP A 65 5.96 0.52 -7.17
CA ASP A 65 4.69 0.13 -7.79
C ASP A 65 4.61 -1.40 -8.02
N ILE A 66 5.71 -2.05 -8.44
CA ILE A 66 5.79 -3.51 -8.54
C ILE A 66 5.62 -4.18 -7.17
N LEU A 67 6.36 -3.71 -6.15
CA LEU A 67 6.26 -4.27 -4.81
C LEU A 67 4.83 -4.14 -4.26
N LEU A 68 4.24 -2.95 -4.35
CA LEU A 68 2.88 -2.70 -3.89
C LEU A 68 1.86 -3.54 -4.65
N PHE A 69 2.01 -3.65 -5.97
CA PHE A 69 1.12 -4.45 -6.82
C PHE A 69 1.09 -5.92 -6.37
N LEU A 70 2.27 -6.52 -6.17
CA LEU A 70 2.37 -7.91 -5.71
C LEU A 70 1.87 -8.07 -4.27
N ALA A 71 2.23 -7.13 -3.38
CA ALA A 71 1.85 -7.16 -1.96
C ALA A 71 0.35 -6.96 -1.71
N LYS A 72 -0.37 -6.29 -2.62
CA LYS A 72 -1.84 -6.17 -2.58
C LYS A 72 -2.58 -7.47 -2.91
N SER A 73 -1.90 -8.45 -3.49
CA SER A 73 -2.45 -9.76 -3.84
C SER A 73 -1.52 -10.87 -3.35
N PRO A 74 -1.30 -10.98 -2.03
CA PRO A 74 -0.37 -11.96 -1.48
C PRO A 74 -0.81 -13.38 -1.85
N GLY A 75 0.15 -14.23 -2.22
CA GLY A 75 -0.13 -15.60 -2.66
C GLY A 75 -0.49 -15.75 -4.15
N ARG A 76 -0.91 -14.67 -4.83
CA ARG A 76 -1.24 -14.71 -6.26
C ARG A 76 0.03 -14.65 -7.12
N ILE A 77 0.04 -15.41 -8.21
CA ILE A 77 1.15 -15.46 -9.18
C ILE A 77 0.84 -14.54 -10.36
N PHE A 78 1.83 -13.74 -10.74
CA PHE A 78 1.77 -12.83 -11.88
C PHE A 78 2.92 -13.10 -12.85
N GLY A 79 2.60 -13.27 -14.13
CA GLY A 79 3.59 -13.32 -15.20
C GLY A 79 4.30 -11.98 -15.37
N LYS A 80 5.52 -12.00 -15.92
CA LYS A 80 6.31 -10.76 -16.09
C LYS A 80 5.62 -9.77 -17.02
N GLU A 81 4.88 -10.28 -18.00
CA GLU A 81 4.08 -9.51 -18.96
C GLU A 81 2.96 -8.77 -18.23
N MET A 82 2.23 -9.49 -17.38
CA MET A 82 1.13 -8.93 -16.59
C MET A 82 1.62 -7.90 -15.56
N VAL A 83 2.78 -8.15 -14.92
CA VAL A 83 3.40 -7.16 -14.03
C VAL A 83 3.75 -5.89 -14.80
N TYR A 84 4.32 -6.01 -16.00
CA TYR A 84 4.63 -4.85 -16.84
C TYR A 84 3.36 -4.07 -17.18
N ASP A 85 2.37 -4.73 -17.79
CA ASP A 85 1.17 -4.07 -18.30
C ASP A 85 0.41 -3.33 -17.19
N LEU A 86 0.29 -3.93 -16.01
CA LEU A 86 -0.46 -3.34 -14.89
C LEU A 86 0.30 -2.23 -14.16
N VAL A 87 1.63 -2.26 -14.17
CA VAL A 87 2.45 -1.23 -13.51
C VAL A 87 2.74 -0.05 -14.44
N TRP A 88 3.01 -0.30 -15.72
CA TRP A 88 3.24 0.77 -16.70
C TRP A 88 1.94 1.37 -17.25
N ASN A 89 0.82 0.63 -17.18
CA ASN A 89 -0.48 1.03 -17.72
C ASN A 89 -0.44 1.35 -19.23
N GLU A 90 0.43 0.66 -19.96
CA GLU A 90 0.63 0.81 -21.40
C GLU A 90 0.87 -0.57 -22.01
N PRO A 91 0.42 -0.79 -23.26
CA PRO A 91 0.75 -2.01 -23.98
C PRO A 91 2.26 -2.12 -24.18
N TYR A 92 2.75 -3.35 -24.09
CA TYR A 92 4.16 -3.71 -24.18
C TYR A 92 4.96 -2.97 -25.26
N SER A 93 6.10 -2.40 -24.86
CA SER A 93 6.98 -1.63 -25.73
C SER A 93 8.28 -2.34 -26.15
N GLY A 94 8.55 -3.57 -25.69
CA GLY A 94 9.60 -4.39 -26.31
C GLY A 94 10.42 -5.34 -25.43
N ASP A 95 10.73 -5.02 -24.16
CA ASP A 95 11.53 -5.90 -23.29
C ASP A 95 10.98 -6.07 -21.86
N TYR A 96 10.26 -7.18 -21.61
CA TYR A 96 9.73 -7.52 -20.28
C TYR A 96 10.84 -7.85 -19.27
N ASN A 97 12.10 -7.99 -19.70
CA ASN A 97 13.22 -8.21 -18.79
C ASN A 97 13.48 -6.97 -17.91
N VAL A 98 12.91 -5.80 -18.24
CA VAL A 98 12.91 -4.65 -17.33
C VAL A 98 12.23 -4.99 -15.99
N VAL A 99 11.15 -5.80 -16.01
CA VAL A 99 10.51 -6.30 -14.79
C VAL A 99 11.49 -7.17 -14.00
N MET A 100 12.23 -8.05 -14.67
CA MET A 100 13.23 -8.90 -14.00
C MET A 100 14.31 -8.06 -13.30
N ARG A 101 14.80 -7.01 -13.97
CA ARG A 101 15.77 -6.08 -13.37
C ARG A 101 15.20 -5.40 -12.13
N HIS A 102 13.98 -4.89 -12.20
CA HIS A 102 13.34 -4.29 -11.03
C HIS A 102 13.10 -5.30 -9.90
N ILE A 103 12.70 -6.53 -10.20
CA ILE A 103 12.55 -7.59 -9.18
C ILE A 103 13.88 -7.89 -8.50
N CYS A 104 14.99 -7.99 -9.26
CA CYS A 104 16.33 -8.15 -8.68
C CYS A 104 16.68 -6.97 -7.76
N ASN A 105 16.52 -5.74 -8.23
CA ASN A 105 16.81 -4.54 -7.42
C ASN A 105 15.93 -4.46 -6.17
N ILE A 106 14.64 -4.83 -6.25
CA ILE A 106 13.77 -4.87 -5.08
C ILE A 106 14.31 -5.88 -4.08
N ARG A 107 14.68 -7.08 -4.53
CA ARG A 107 15.20 -8.13 -3.66
C ARG A 107 16.49 -7.73 -2.96
N GLU A 108 17.42 -7.11 -3.68
CA GLU A 108 18.65 -6.54 -3.11
C GLU A 108 18.37 -5.55 -1.97
N LYS A 109 17.22 -4.89 -1.99
CA LYS A 109 16.84 -3.85 -1.03
C LYS A 109 15.96 -4.35 0.13
N ILE A 110 15.11 -5.37 -0.11
CA ILE A 110 14.12 -5.83 0.88
C ILE A 110 14.39 -7.23 1.43
N GLU A 111 15.16 -8.06 0.76
CA GLU A 111 15.45 -9.43 1.21
C GLU A 111 16.70 -9.41 2.10
N ASP A 112 16.80 -10.36 3.03
CA ASP A 112 18.05 -10.58 3.77
C ASP A 112 19.07 -11.30 2.89
N ASP A 113 18.60 -12.27 2.09
CA ASP A 113 19.35 -12.93 1.03
C ASP A 113 18.55 -12.86 -0.29
N PRO A 114 18.96 -12.04 -1.27
CA PRO A 114 18.30 -11.96 -2.58
C PRO A 114 18.28 -13.29 -3.36
N GLY A 115 19.22 -14.21 -3.07
CA GLY A 115 19.28 -15.55 -3.66
C GLY A 115 18.26 -16.52 -3.07
N GLN A 116 17.75 -16.24 -1.87
CA GLN A 116 16.68 -16.99 -1.19
C GLN A 116 15.54 -16.05 -0.78
N PRO A 117 14.83 -15.46 -1.77
CA PRO A 117 13.90 -14.37 -1.49
C PRO A 117 12.68 -14.86 -0.70
N LEU A 118 12.43 -14.19 0.42
CA LEU A 118 11.34 -14.45 1.35
C LEU A 118 10.07 -13.73 0.92
N TYR A 119 10.15 -12.45 0.52
CA TYR A 119 9.01 -11.60 0.17
C TYR A 119 8.55 -11.83 -1.26
N ILE A 120 9.43 -11.66 -2.25
CA ILE A 120 9.08 -11.81 -3.67
C ILE A 120 9.66 -13.11 -4.21
N GLN A 121 8.83 -14.14 -4.33
CA GLN A 121 9.24 -15.48 -4.75
C GLN A 121 9.13 -15.64 -6.28
N THR A 122 10.11 -16.34 -6.87
CA THR A 122 10.02 -16.77 -8.27
C THR A 122 9.26 -18.09 -8.36
N VAL A 123 8.21 -18.12 -9.18
CA VAL A 123 7.57 -19.36 -9.64
C VAL A 123 8.14 -19.70 -11.02
N ARG A 124 9.02 -20.71 -11.06
CA ARG A 124 9.79 -21.06 -12.27
C ARG A 124 8.86 -21.30 -13.47
N GLY A 125 9.16 -20.63 -14.59
CA GLY A 125 8.39 -20.73 -15.83
C GLY A 125 7.05 -20.00 -15.83
N VAL A 126 6.65 -19.37 -14.72
CA VAL A 126 5.33 -18.71 -14.59
C VAL A 126 5.47 -17.23 -14.27
N GLY A 127 6.29 -16.84 -13.28
CA GLY A 127 6.46 -15.45 -12.92
C GLY A 127 6.80 -15.24 -11.43
N TYR A 128 6.13 -14.28 -10.80
CA TYR A 128 6.43 -13.82 -9.44
C TYR A 128 5.20 -13.86 -8.54
N ARG A 129 5.44 -14.06 -7.24
CA ARG A 129 4.41 -14.03 -6.20
C ARG A 129 4.94 -13.34 -4.97
N PHE A 130 4.10 -12.54 -4.33
CA PHE A 130 4.40 -12.04 -2.98
C PHE A 130 4.02 -13.09 -1.92
N ASN A 131 4.90 -13.35 -0.97
CA ASN A 131 4.65 -14.28 0.12
C ASN A 131 3.77 -13.63 1.19
N GLY A 132 2.53 -14.11 1.30
CA GLY A 132 1.57 -13.65 2.32
C GLY A 132 1.71 -14.28 3.69
N ASN A 133 2.54 -15.32 3.83
CA ASN A 133 2.63 -16.13 5.06
C ASN A 133 3.72 -15.59 6.01
N LEU A 134 3.97 -14.29 5.97
CA LEU A 134 4.94 -13.61 6.80
C LEU A 134 4.14 -12.98 7.94
N GLY A 135 4.25 -13.57 9.13
CA GLY A 135 3.40 -13.26 10.29
C GLY A 135 3.15 -11.77 10.45
N SER A 136 1.87 -11.41 10.52
CA SER A 136 1.39 -10.15 11.04
C SER A 136 1.13 -10.36 12.52
N GLU A 137 2.14 -10.15 13.37
CA GLU A 137 1.86 -9.89 14.78
C GLU A 137 1.18 -8.53 14.95
#